data_AF-Q11LU9-F1
#
_entry.id   AF-Q11LU9-F1
#
_cell.length_a   1.000
_cell.length_b   1.000
_cell.length_c   1.000
_cell.angle_alpha   90.00
_cell.angle_beta   90.00
_cell.angle_gamma   90.00
#
_symmetry.space_group_name_H-M   'P 1'
#
loop_
_entity.id
_entity.type
_entity.pdbx_description
1 polymer ?
#
loop_
_entity_poly.entity_id
_entity_poly.type
_entity_poly.pdbx_seq_one_letter_code
_entity_poly.pdbx_strand_id
1 'polypeptide(L)'
;MALPACPTPSQLARLPRNSTEDIISQASGECGQTYSEHLMSRSRRKTPISGITKAESDKWFKRSEHRRERRAVSTALISGEDLPSPKQYGNPWRAMKDGKSWFDPICFPQLMRK
;
A
#
# COMPACT_ATOMS: atom_id res chain seq x y z
N MET A 1 -34.65 -39.16 35.95
CA MET A 1 -35.49 -38.54 34.90
C MET A 1 -36.43 -37.58 35.61
N ALA A 2 -36.55 -36.29 35.33
CA ALA A 2 -36.58 -35.61 34.03
C ALA A 2 -35.91 -34.22 34.08
N LEU A 3 -35.38 -33.78 32.94
CA LEU A 3 -34.85 -32.44 32.70
C LEU A 3 -36.02 -31.44 32.53
N PRO A 4 -35.91 -30.17 32.97
CA PRO A 4 -36.91 -29.16 32.62
C PRO A 4 -36.85 -28.86 31.12
N ALA A 5 -38.01 -28.88 30.48
CA ALA A 5 -38.20 -28.75 29.04
C ALA A 5 -37.74 -27.39 28.49
N CYS A 6 -37.12 -27.41 27.31
CA CYS A 6 -36.83 -26.20 26.54
C CYS A 6 -38.14 -25.49 26.12
N PRO A 7 -38.24 -24.16 26.26
CA PRO A 7 -39.39 -23.42 25.76
C PRO A 7 -39.43 -23.46 24.22
N THR A 8 -40.62 -23.75 23.68
CA THR A 8 -40.88 -23.85 22.24
C THR A 8 -40.90 -22.46 21.56
N PRO A 9 -40.65 -22.37 20.23
CA PRO A 9 -40.42 -21.11 19.52
C PRO A 9 -41.64 -20.18 19.41
N SER A 10 -42.80 -20.61 19.90
CA SER A 10 -44.05 -19.83 19.87
C SER A 10 -44.14 -18.72 20.94
N GLN A 11 -43.14 -18.58 21.82
CA GLN A 11 -43.05 -17.47 22.79
C GLN A 11 -42.24 -16.27 22.30
N LEU A 12 -41.70 -16.32 21.08
CA LEU A 12 -41.09 -15.16 20.41
C LEU A 12 -42.17 -14.25 19.81
N ALA A 13 -42.94 -13.56 20.64
CA ALA A 13 -43.72 -12.42 20.16
C ALA A 13 -44.06 -11.42 21.27
N ARG A 14 -43.79 -10.15 20.95
CA ARG A 14 -44.45 -8.93 21.45
C ARG A 14 -43.77 -8.20 22.63
N LEU A 15 -42.57 -7.70 22.37
CA LEU A 15 -42.08 -6.48 23.03
C LEU A 15 -42.72 -5.25 22.35
N PRO A 16 -43.13 -4.21 23.11
CA PRO A 16 -43.70 -3.00 22.53
C PRO A 16 -42.68 -2.28 21.65
N ARG A 17 -43.12 -1.92 20.44
CA ARG A 17 -42.40 -1.04 19.50
C ARG A 17 -42.41 0.36 20.08
N ASN A 18 -41.47 0.66 20.95
CA ASN A 18 -41.19 2.05 21.26
C ASN A 18 -40.28 2.57 20.16
N SER A 19 -40.89 3.44 19.36
CA SER A 19 -40.34 4.28 18.31
C SER A 19 -38.92 4.73 18.64
N THR A 20 -37.95 4.28 17.85
CA THR A 20 -36.58 4.79 17.80
C THR A 20 -36.49 6.25 17.35
N GLU A 21 -37.63 6.91 17.12
CA GLU A 21 -37.76 8.29 16.63
C GLU A 21 -37.84 9.31 17.79
N ASP A 22 -38.15 8.90 19.03
CA ASP A 22 -38.41 9.86 20.12
C ASP A 22 -37.19 10.19 21.00
N ILE A 23 -36.00 9.67 20.68
CA ILE A 23 -34.74 10.07 21.34
C ILE A 23 -34.03 11.18 20.54
N ILE A 24 -34.38 11.38 19.27
CA ILE A 24 -33.73 12.37 18.38
C ILE A 24 -34.65 13.57 18.19
N SER A 25 -35.05 14.20 19.30
CA SER A 25 -35.76 15.48 19.28
C SER A 25 -35.46 16.24 20.56
N GLN A 26 -34.26 16.84 20.62
CA GLN A 26 -33.93 18.05 21.39
C GLN A 26 -32.40 18.23 21.49
N ALA A 27 -31.77 18.63 20.38
CA ALA A 27 -30.52 19.40 20.40
C ALA A 27 -30.29 20.01 19.03
N SER A 28 -31.00 21.10 18.76
CA SER A 28 -30.65 22.09 17.75
C SER A 28 -29.23 22.61 18.03
N GLY A 29 -28.32 22.32 17.11
CA GLY A 29 -26.92 22.74 17.14
C GLY A 29 -26.29 22.57 15.76
N GLU A 30 -26.90 23.18 14.74
CA GLU A 30 -26.30 23.30 13.42
C GLU A 30 -25.11 24.28 13.48
N CYS A 31 -23.90 23.77 13.38
CA CYS A 31 -22.81 24.47 12.71
C CYS A 31 -21.96 23.40 12.03
N GLY A 32 -22.12 23.33 10.71
CA GLY A 32 -21.56 22.30 9.84
C GLY A 32 -20.09 22.03 10.12
N GLN A 33 -19.82 20.83 10.64
CA GLN A 33 -18.49 20.27 10.53
C GLN A 33 -18.32 19.87 9.07
N THR A 34 -17.64 20.74 8.34
CA THR A 34 -17.09 20.44 7.02
C THR A 34 -16.47 19.05 7.09
N TYR A 35 -16.86 18.18 6.15
CA TYR A 35 -16.15 16.96 5.83
C TYR A 35 -14.74 17.38 5.43
N SER A 36 -13.88 17.55 6.44
CA SER A 36 -12.45 17.57 6.26
C SER A 36 -12.16 16.21 5.65
N GLU A 37 -11.97 16.23 4.33
CA GLU A 37 -11.13 15.28 3.64
C GLU A 37 -9.98 15.01 4.59
N HIS A 38 -10.05 13.88 5.27
CA HIS A 38 -8.91 13.30 5.95
C HIS A 38 -7.95 13.00 4.82
N LEU A 39 -7.20 14.02 4.39
CA LEU A 39 -5.99 13.87 3.64
C LEU A 39 -5.24 12.79 4.38
N MET A 40 -5.17 11.61 3.76
CA MET A 40 -4.58 10.39 4.33
C MET A 40 -3.08 10.62 4.50
N SER A 41 -2.72 11.47 5.45
CA SER A 41 -1.38 11.62 5.98
C SER A 41 -1.17 10.48 6.97
N ARG A 42 -1.12 9.26 6.44
CA ARG A 42 -0.74 8.09 7.22
C ARG A 42 0.74 8.24 7.51
N SER A 43 1.11 8.47 8.76
CA SER A 43 2.51 8.57 9.15
C SER A 43 3.27 7.31 8.74
N ARG A 44 4.26 7.48 7.85
CA ARG A 44 5.14 6.39 7.36
C ARG A 44 6.05 5.83 8.46
N ARG A 45 6.05 6.46 9.64
CA ARG A 45 6.79 6.05 10.83
C ARG A 45 6.24 4.75 11.44
N LYS A 46 4.95 4.48 11.29
CA LYS A 46 4.26 3.31 11.87
C LYS A 46 4.02 2.17 10.87
N THR A 47 4.32 2.38 9.59
CA THR A 47 4.16 1.35 8.55
C THR A 47 5.42 0.51 8.46
N PRO A 48 5.38 -0.81 8.73
CA PRO A 48 6.55 -1.67 8.68
C PRO A 48 6.86 -2.09 7.24
N ILE A 49 7.26 -1.10 6.44
CA ILE A 49 7.64 -1.24 5.04
C ILE A 49 9.06 -0.72 4.88
N SER A 50 9.97 -1.59 4.43
CA SER A 50 11.36 -1.25 4.11
C SER A 50 11.66 -1.51 2.62
N GLY A 51 12.77 -0.98 2.10
CA GLY A 51 13.25 -1.38 0.79
C GLY A 51 13.82 -2.79 0.82
N ILE A 52 13.50 -3.64 -0.18
CA ILE A 52 14.01 -5.03 -0.26
C ILE A 52 15.52 -5.04 -0.43
N THR A 53 16.03 -4.08 -1.20
CA THR A 53 17.37 -4.13 -1.75
C THR A 53 18.39 -3.49 -0.82
N LYS A 54 19.38 -4.27 -0.41
CA LYS A 54 20.60 -3.79 0.28
C LYS A 54 21.56 -3.03 -0.65
N ALA A 55 21.22 -2.89 -1.94
CA ALA A 55 22.04 -2.18 -2.90
C ALA A 55 22.14 -0.69 -2.52
N GLU A 56 23.35 -0.23 -2.20
CA GLU A 56 23.61 1.16 -1.81
C GLU A 56 23.23 2.15 -2.92
N SER A 57 23.39 1.75 -4.18
CA SER A 57 23.15 2.63 -5.33
C SER A 57 22.76 1.90 -6.61
N ASP A 58 21.84 2.52 -7.34
CA ASP A 58 21.45 2.15 -8.71
C ASP A 58 22.48 2.64 -9.76
N LYS A 59 23.52 3.38 -9.33
CA LYS A 59 24.55 3.95 -10.20
C LYS A 59 25.27 2.92 -11.06
N TRP A 60 25.51 1.73 -10.52
CA TRP A 60 26.20 0.65 -11.25
C TRP A 60 25.36 0.12 -12.42
N PHE A 61 24.07 -0.14 -12.17
CA PHE A 61 23.13 -0.60 -13.19
C PHE A 61 22.98 0.41 -14.33
N LYS A 62 22.76 1.69 -14.00
CA LYS A 62 22.70 2.76 -15.02
C LYS A 62 24.00 2.88 -15.81
N ARG A 63 25.15 2.76 -15.14
CA ARG A 63 26.46 2.84 -15.79
C ARG A 63 26.69 1.67 -16.75
N SER A 64 26.34 0.44 -16.36
CA SER A 64 26.53 -0.73 -17.22
C SER A 64 25.62 -0.68 -18.44
N GLU A 65 24.36 -0.31 -18.26
CA GLU A 65 23.37 -0.22 -19.35
C GLU A 65 23.75 0.87 -20.36
N HIS A 66 24.10 2.08 -19.89
CA HIS A 66 24.57 3.15 -20.80
C HIS A 66 25.91 2.80 -21.48
N ARG A 67 26.77 2.02 -20.83
CA ARG A 67 28.00 1.53 -21.49
C ARG A 67 27.66 0.55 -22.61
N ARG A 68 26.66 -0.31 -22.42
CA ARG A 68 26.18 -1.25 -23.43
C ARG A 68 25.58 -0.50 -24.62
N GLU A 69 24.72 0.48 -24.36
CA GLU A 69 24.13 1.36 -25.37
C GLU A 69 25.19 2.04 -26.22
N ARG A 70 26.15 2.73 -25.59
CA ARG A 70 27.23 3.43 -26.31
C ARG A 70 28.09 2.49 -27.16
N ARG A 71 28.36 1.28 -26.67
CA ARG A 71 29.11 0.29 -27.45
C ARG A 71 28.33 -0.14 -28.69
N ALA A 72 27.05 -0.45 -28.53
CA ALA A 72 26.20 -0.87 -29.64
C ALA A 72 26.02 0.24 -30.69
N VAL A 73 25.86 1.49 -30.25
CA VAL A 73 25.83 2.66 -31.14
C VAL A 73 27.17 2.83 -31.85
N SER A 74 28.30 2.75 -31.12
CA SER A 74 29.63 2.87 -31.74
C SER A 74 29.89 1.77 -32.76
N THR A 75 29.45 0.53 -32.51
CA THR A 75 29.61 -0.55 -33.48
C THR A 75 28.73 -0.35 -34.70
N ALA A 76 27.47 0.07 -34.52
CA ALA A 76 26.54 0.35 -35.63
C ALA A 76 27.06 1.47 -36.55
N LEU A 77 27.63 2.54 -35.95
CA LEU A 77 28.25 3.63 -36.70
C LEU A 77 29.46 3.17 -37.52
N ILE A 78 30.26 2.22 -37.02
CA ILE A 78 31.42 1.68 -37.74
C ILE A 78 30.99 0.73 -38.86
N SER A 79 29.98 -0.11 -38.60
CA SER A 79 29.49 -1.09 -39.58
C SER A 79 28.54 -0.50 -40.62
N GLY A 80 28.08 0.74 -40.45
CA GLY A 80 27.08 1.37 -41.32
C GLY A 80 25.68 0.77 -41.15
N GLU A 81 25.42 0.14 -40.01
CA GLU A 81 24.12 -0.47 -39.67
C GLU A 81 23.22 0.55 -38.98
N ASP A 82 21.91 0.25 -38.94
CA ASP A 82 20.94 1.10 -38.26
C ASP A 82 21.21 1.21 -36.77
N LEU A 83 20.97 2.41 -36.23
CA LEU A 83 21.18 2.73 -34.82
C LEU A 83 20.20 1.96 -33.93
N PRO A 84 20.68 1.24 -32.89
CA PRO A 84 19.80 0.52 -31.99
C PRO A 84 18.92 1.48 -31.19
N SER A 85 17.65 1.12 -31.00
CA SER A 85 16.70 1.94 -30.24
C SER A 85 17.12 2.06 -28.76
N PRO A 86 17.07 3.27 -28.16
CA PRO A 86 17.45 3.47 -26.76
C PRO A 86 16.56 2.69 -25.77
N LYS A 87 15.34 2.31 -26.17
CA LYS A 87 14.43 1.50 -25.34
C LYS A 87 14.88 0.06 -25.16
N GLN A 88 15.87 -0.41 -25.93
CA GLN A 88 16.45 -1.75 -25.76
C GLN A 88 17.36 -1.83 -24.52
N TYR A 89 17.76 -0.69 -23.95
CA TYR A 89 18.67 -0.62 -22.81
C TYR A 89 17.94 -0.15 -21.55
N GLY A 90 18.36 -0.65 -20.38
CA GLY A 90 17.86 -0.18 -19.09
C GLY A 90 16.41 -0.59 -18.78
N ASN A 91 16.16 -1.89 -18.59
CA ASN A 91 14.87 -2.37 -18.11
C ASN A 91 14.59 -1.84 -16.68
N PRO A 92 13.58 -0.98 -16.48
CA PRO A 92 13.32 -0.34 -15.19
C PRO A 92 12.95 -1.36 -14.09
N TRP A 93 12.34 -2.49 -14.46
CA TRP A 93 11.91 -3.54 -13.54
C TRP A 93 13.03 -4.49 -13.12
N ARG A 94 14.22 -4.38 -13.74
CA ARG A 94 15.41 -5.18 -13.40
C ARG A 94 16.44 -4.40 -12.59
N ALA A 95 16.11 -3.17 -12.18
CA ALA A 95 17.02 -2.38 -11.38
C ALA A 95 17.29 -3.06 -10.04
N MET A 96 18.57 -3.13 -9.64
CA MET A 96 19.03 -3.75 -8.39
C MET A 96 18.47 -3.09 -7.13
N LYS A 97 17.84 -1.92 -7.27
CA LYS A 97 17.32 -1.10 -6.17
C LYS A 97 15.79 -1.04 -6.13
N ASP A 98 15.11 -1.92 -6.86
CA ASP A 98 13.66 -1.91 -6.90
C ASP A 98 13.05 -2.90 -5.90
N GLY A 99 11.92 -2.50 -5.29
CA GLY A 99 11.13 -3.33 -4.39
C GLY A 99 10.98 -2.85 -2.94
N LYS A 100 9.81 -3.16 -2.35
CA LYS A 100 9.45 -2.89 -0.96
C LYS A 100 9.06 -4.20 -0.26
N SER A 101 9.57 -4.42 0.93
CA SER A 101 9.22 -5.57 1.77
C SER A 101 8.42 -5.09 2.96
N TRP A 102 7.38 -5.84 3.27
CA TRP A 102 6.85 -5.85 4.62
C TRP A 102 7.82 -6.60 5.53
N PHE A 103 7.96 -6.16 6.78
CA PHE A 103 8.76 -6.83 7.80
C PHE A 103 8.00 -6.84 9.12
N ASP A 104 8.36 -7.74 10.04
CA ASP A 104 7.74 -7.77 11.35
C ASP A 104 8.35 -6.71 12.27
N PRO A 105 7.58 -5.71 12.75
CA PRO A 105 8.12 -4.61 13.55
C PRO A 105 8.59 -5.06 14.94
N ILE A 106 8.10 -6.20 15.42
CA ILE A 106 8.52 -6.81 16.69
C ILE A 106 9.91 -7.43 16.56
N CYS A 107 10.16 -8.17 15.47
CA CYS A 107 11.43 -8.83 15.23
C CYS A 107 12.52 -7.86 14.73
N PHE A 108 12.12 -6.81 14.01
CA PHE A 108 13.06 -5.85 13.42
C PHE A 108 12.69 -4.37 13.69
N PRO A 109 12.68 -3.92 14.95
CA PRO A 109 12.34 -2.54 15.29
C PRO A 109 13.30 -1.50 14.69
N GLN A 110 14.55 -1.88 14.41
CA GLN A 110 15.57 -1.02 13.80
C GLN A 110 15.29 -0.67 12.33
N LEU A 111 14.48 -1.47 11.63
CA LEU A 111 14.08 -1.20 10.24
C LEU A 111 12.94 -0.18 10.15
N MET A 112 12.30 0.17 11.28
CA MET A 112 11.25 1.19 11.35
C MET A 112 11.84 2.59 11.13
N ARG A 113 11.11 3.43 10.38
CA ARG A 113 11.55 4.82 10.15
C ARG A 113 11.51 5.63 11.45
N LYS A 114 12.68 6.23 11.74
CA LYS A 114 12.94 7.41 12.59
C LYS A 114 12.12 8.64 12.23
#